data_AF-A0A8T5DSQ8-F1
#
_entry.id   AF-A0A8T5DSQ8-F1
#
_cell.length_a   1.000
_cell.length_b   1.000
_cell.length_c   1.000
_cell.angle_alpha   90.00
_cell.angle_beta   90.00
_cell.angle_gamma   90.00
#
_symmetry.space_group_name_H-M   'P 1'
#
loop_
_entity.id
_entity.type
_entity.pdbx_description
1 polymer ?
#
loop_
_entity_poly.entity_id
_entity_poly.type
_entity_poly.pdbx_seq_one_letter_code
_entity_poly.pdbx_strand_id
1 'polypeptide(L)'
;MRSKATLILLSIGLLLTLSASPFVTAQGSQEATPELMTRIMMMPPDAEVTGMHIDANGHFFVNAMHPDEANYKATVGVINGVDWNNLAETVPELDASSSENDIWHGIRTSHGAYQVILQSGDALSEGGIAGGIYAADDGNQLLVSKKPDYNAFVPLNDDGSRGYLYTAWEDRPAGISQVEIEWDSASS
;
A
#
# COMPACT_ATOMS: atom_id res chain seq x y z
N MET A 1 46.88 6.30 -50.18
CA MET A 1 46.17 6.69 -48.94
C MET A 1 45.23 7.86 -49.24
N ARG A 2 44.04 7.56 -49.77
CA ARG A 2 43.01 8.52 -50.21
C ARG A 2 41.71 7.71 -50.32
N SER A 3 40.79 7.83 -49.36
CA SER A 3 39.35 7.54 -49.52
C SER A 3 38.55 7.50 -48.21
N LYS A 4 39.18 7.39 -47.03
CA LYS A 4 38.42 7.18 -45.78
C LYS A 4 37.82 8.46 -45.14
N ALA A 5 38.32 9.65 -45.47
CA ALA A 5 37.83 10.89 -44.85
C ALA A 5 36.53 11.43 -45.46
N THR A 6 36.27 11.16 -46.74
CA THR A 6 35.12 11.76 -47.46
C THR A 6 33.80 11.04 -47.18
N LEU A 7 33.81 9.76 -46.81
CA LEU A 7 32.58 9.00 -46.53
C LEU A 7 31.96 9.31 -45.15
N ILE A 8 32.74 9.80 -44.18
CA ILE A 8 32.25 10.11 -42.82
C ILE A 8 31.49 11.44 -42.79
N LEU A 9 31.89 12.41 -43.64
CA LEU A 9 31.21 13.72 -43.71
C LEU A 9 29.85 13.65 -44.41
N LEU A 10 29.66 12.71 -45.35
CA LEU A 10 28.39 12.56 -46.05
C LEU A 10 27.30 11.89 -45.19
N SER A 11 27.68 11.00 -44.26
CA SER A 11 26.76 10.34 -43.33
C SER A 11 26.34 11.22 -42.15
N ILE A 12 27.16 12.20 -41.74
CA ILE A 12 26.76 13.21 -40.74
C ILE A 12 25.81 14.25 -41.35
N GLY A 13 26.03 14.65 -42.62
CA GLY A 13 25.16 15.58 -43.32
C GLY A 13 23.74 15.03 -43.59
N LEU A 14 23.61 13.73 -43.84
CA LEU A 14 22.31 13.10 -44.07
C LEU A 14 21.53 12.78 -42.79
N LEU A 15 22.21 12.67 -41.62
CA LEU A 15 21.53 12.54 -40.32
C LEU A 15 21.04 13.88 -39.77
N LEU A 16 21.65 15.02 -40.15
CA LEU A 16 21.21 16.34 -39.68
C LEU A 16 20.01 16.92 -40.45
N THR A 17 19.63 16.36 -41.60
CA THR A 17 18.48 16.84 -42.39
C THR A 17 17.17 16.10 -42.09
N LEU A 18 17.18 15.08 -41.23
CA LEU A 18 15.98 14.33 -40.83
C LEU A 18 15.41 14.71 -39.45
N SER A 19 16.01 15.65 -38.72
CA SER A 19 15.59 16.01 -37.35
C SER A 19 14.77 17.30 -37.24
N ALA A 20 14.46 17.97 -38.35
CA ALA A 20 13.55 19.12 -38.36
C ALA A 20 12.09 18.68 -38.55
N SER A 21 11.58 17.89 -37.61
CA SER A 21 10.12 17.79 -37.44
C SER A 21 9.63 19.10 -36.81
N PRO A 22 8.49 19.68 -37.24
CA PRO A 22 7.93 20.82 -36.55
C PRO A 22 7.67 20.40 -35.10
N PHE A 23 8.25 21.14 -34.16
CA PHE A 23 7.83 21.06 -32.77
C PHE A 23 6.34 21.42 -32.74
N VAL A 24 5.49 20.42 -32.54
CA VAL A 24 4.13 20.66 -32.09
C VAL A 24 4.27 21.20 -30.68
N THR A 25 4.20 22.52 -30.54
CA THR A 25 3.92 23.12 -29.24
C THR A 25 2.52 22.64 -28.88
N ALA A 26 2.43 21.70 -27.93
CA ALA A 26 1.18 21.45 -27.25
C ALA A 26 0.75 22.80 -26.65
N GLN A 27 -0.30 23.39 -27.21
CA GLN A 27 -0.99 24.52 -26.61
C GLN A 27 -1.59 23.96 -25.32
N GLY A 28 -0.83 24.00 -24.23
CA GLY A 28 -1.34 23.63 -22.92
C GLY A 28 -2.37 24.67 -22.53
N SER A 29 -3.64 24.42 -22.86
CA SER A 29 -4.71 24.91 -22.01
C SER A 29 -4.44 24.31 -20.63
N GLN A 30 -4.16 25.18 -19.66
CA GLN A 30 -4.19 24.85 -18.23
C GLN A 30 -5.62 24.57 -17.79
N GLU A 31 -6.30 23.66 -18.48
CA GLU A 31 -7.47 22.98 -17.98
C GLU A 31 -7.00 21.55 -17.77
N ALA A 32 -6.34 21.33 -16.64
CA ALA A 32 -6.19 19.98 -16.12
C ALA A 32 -7.60 19.41 -16.00
N THR A 33 -7.86 18.28 -16.66
CA THR A 33 -9.03 17.46 -16.35
C THR A 33 -9.08 17.33 -14.83
N PRO A 34 -10.20 17.66 -14.15
CA PRO A 34 -10.31 17.43 -12.72
C PRO A 34 -9.90 15.98 -12.46
N GLU A 35 -8.99 15.74 -11.51
CA GLU A 35 -8.60 14.37 -11.19
C GLU A 35 -9.86 13.63 -10.74
N LEU A 36 -10.37 12.72 -11.57
CA LEU A 36 -11.51 11.86 -11.23
C LEU A 36 -11.12 10.83 -10.15
N MET A 37 -9.83 10.72 -9.82
CA MET A 37 -9.28 9.83 -8.82
C MET A 37 -8.40 10.63 -7.86
N THR A 38 -8.72 10.60 -6.58
CA THR A 38 -7.88 11.20 -5.53
C THR A 38 -6.96 10.12 -4.96
N ARG A 39 -5.64 10.36 -4.96
CA ARG A 39 -4.73 9.49 -4.20
C ARG A 39 -4.95 9.73 -2.72
N ILE A 40 -5.35 8.69 -1.99
CA ILE A 40 -5.56 8.79 -0.53
C ILE A 40 -4.49 8.09 0.29
N MET A 41 -3.67 7.27 -0.35
CA MET A 41 -2.71 6.40 0.33
C MET A 41 -1.48 6.12 -0.52
N MET A 42 -0.33 5.96 0.14
CA MET A 42 0.89 5.43 -0.44
C MET A 42 1.46 4.33 0.45
N MET A 43 1.87 3.24 -0.19
CA MET A 43 2.45 2.07 0.48
C MET A 43 3.98 2.14 0.54
N PRO A 44 4.61 1.34 1.43
CA PRO A 44 6.04 1.06 1.35
C PRO A 44 6.45 0.50 -0.03
N PRO A 45 7.74 0.54 -0.38
CA PRO A 45 8.25 -0.01 -1.64
C PRO A 45 7.79 -1.46 -1.84
N ASP A 46 7.46 -1.79 -3.08
CA ASP A 46 7.00 -3.09 -3.57
C ASP A 46 5.70 -3.63 -2.95
N ALA A 47 5.13 -2.96 -1.94
CA ALA A 47 3.94 -3.47 -1.28
C ALA A 47 2.69 -3.38 -2.15
N GLU A 48 1.87 -4.42 -2.11
CA GLU A 48 0.52 -4.41 -2.63
C GLU A 48 -0.49 -3.88 -1.59
N VAL A 49 -1.49 -3.12 -2.06
CA VAL A 49 -2.63 -2.69 -1.25
C VAL A 49 -3.65 -3.83 -1.20
N THR A 50 -3.88 -4.40 -0.02
CA THR A 50 -4.82 -5.50 0.18
C THR A 50 -5.66 -5.30 1.43
N GLY A 51 -6.63 -6.18 1.67
CA GLY A 51 -7.36 -6.20 2.94
C GLY A 51 -8.25 -5.00 3.21
N MET A 52 -8.66 -4.27 2.16
CA MET A 52 -9.54 -3.12 2.32
C MET A 52 -10.89 -3.55 2.93
N HIS A 53 -11.19 -3.07 4.12
CA HIS A 53 -12.44 -3.31 4.82
C HIS A 53 -12.83 -2.08 5.65
N ILE A 54 -14.07 -1.61 5.50
CA ILE A 54 -14.63 -0.54 6.34
C ILE A 54 -15.73 -1.18 7.20
N ASP A 55 -15.62 -1.04 8.51
CA ASP A 55 -16.63 -1.56 9.44
C ASP A 55 -17.85 -0.62 9.58
N ALA A 56 -18.82 -0.99 10.42
CA ALA A 56 -20.03 -0.19 10.62
C ALA A 56 -19.79 1.18 11.27
N ASN A 57 -18.65 1.36 11.96
CA ASN A 57 -18.24 2.60 12.61
C ASN A 57 -17.34 3.48 11.72
N GLY A 58 -17.03 3.02 10.51
CA GLY A 58 -16.23 3.76 9.56
C GLY A 58 -14.73 3.55 9.73
N HIS A 59 -14.29 2.56 10.51
CA HIS A 59 -12.87 2.23 10.61
C HIS A 59 -12.39 1.53 9.35
N PHE A 60 -11.42 2.13 8.66
CA PHE A 60 -10.88 1.57 7.42
C PHE A 60 -9.61 0.76 7.68
N PHE A 61 -9.74 -0.56 7.63
CA PHE A 61 -8.64 -1.52 7.66
C PHE A 61 -8.03 -1.69 6.28
N VAL A 62 -6.70 -1.77 6.23
CA VAL A 62 -5.93 -1.93 5.00
C VAL A 62 -4.55 -2.48 5.33
N ASN A 63 -4.01 -3.27 4.40
CA ASN A 63 -2.76 -3.98 4.59
C ASN A 63 -1.71 -3.53 3.57
N ALA A 64 -0.43 -3.62 3.98
CA ALA A 64 0.72 -3.63 3.07
C ALA A 64 1.20 -5.07 2.93
N MET A 65 0.93 -5.66 1.76
CA MET A 65 1.31 -7.03 1.41
C MET A 65 2.70 -7.06 0.74
N HIS A 66 3.54 -8.00 1.16
CA HIS A 66 4.88 -8.33 0.65
C HIS A 66 5.83 -7.16 0.31
N PRO A 67 5.90 -6.11 1.14
CA PRO A 67 6.79 -4.97 0.85
C PRO A 67 8.26 -5.40 0.74
N ASP A 68 9.13 -4.50 0.25
CA ASP A 68 10.58 -4.70 0.24
C ASP A 68 11.07 -5.21 1.60
N GLU A 69 11.43 -6.49 1.61
CA GLU A 69 11.69 -7.24 2.84
C GLU A 69 13.00 -6.82 3.51
N ALA A 70 13.88 -6.11 2.80
CA ALA A 70 15.11 -5.60 3.38
C ALA A 70 14.83 -4.56 4.48
N ASN A 71 13.71 -3.85 4.36
CA ASN A 71 13.41 -2.67 5.16
C ASN A 71 12.02 -2.69 5.81
N TYR A 72 11.10 -3.51 5.31
CA TYR A 72 9.70 -3.53 5.74
C TYR A 72 9.18 -4.92 6.09
N LYS A 73 8.26 -4.94 7.05
CA LYS A 73 7.41 -6.10 7.32
C LYS A 73 6.06 -5.92 6.66
N ALA A 74 5.46 -7.03 6.24
CA ALA A 74 4.05 -7.02 5.86
C ALA A 74 3.21 -6.59 7.06
N THR A 75 2.25 -5.69 6.82
CA THR A 75 1.61 -4.93 7.89
C THR A 75 0.10 -4.96 7.73
N VAL A 76 -0.59 -5.18 8.84
CA VAL A 76 -2.04 -5.05 9.02
C VAL A 76 -2.30 -3.82 9.87
N GLY A 77 -3.23 -2.98 9.45
CA GLY A 77 -3.53 -1.76 10.20
C GLY A 77 -4.87 -1.15 9.84
N VAL A 78 -5.11 0.00 10.46
CA VAL A 78 -6.35 0.77 10.39
C VAL A 78 -6.05 2.26 10.27
N ILE A 79 -6.90 3.00 9.58
CA ILE A 79 -6.83 4.46 9.52
C ILE A 79 -7.75 5.04 10.58
N ASN A 80 -7.18 5.79 11.52
CA ASN A 80 -7.90 6.44 12.61
C ASN A 80 -8.16 7.93 12.35
N GLY A 81 -9.12 8.49 13.09
CA GLY A 81 -9.46 9.92 13.08
C GLY A 81 -10.39 10.35 11.94
N VAL A 82 -10.97 9.40 11.21
CA VAL A 82 -11.89 9.62 10.10
C VAL A 82 -12.97 8.52 10.11
N ASP A 83 -14.23 8.92 9.97
CA ASP A 83 -15.34 8.01 9.67
C ASP A 83 -15.44 7.84 8.14
N TRP A 84 -14.96 6.68 7.64
CA TRP A 84 -14.97 6.39 6.21
C TRP A 84 -16.34 6.04 5.64
N ASN A 85 -17.37 5.84 6.48
CA ASN A 85 -18.75 5.75 6.03
C ASN A 85 -19.39 7.13 5.81
N ASN A 86 -18.79 8.20 6.33
CA ASN A 86 -19.33 9.56 6.29
C ASN A 86 -18.26 10.60 5.90
N LEU A 87 -17.64 10.41 4.73
CA LEU A 87 -16.63 11.32 4.19
C LEU A 87 -17.24 12.66 3.75
N ALA A 88 -16.45 13.73 3.85
CA ALA A 88 -16.77 15.01 3.22
C ALA A 88 -16.78 14.88 1.69
N GLU A 89 -17.44 15.83 1.01
CA GLU A 89 -17.50 15.87 -0.47
C GLU A 89 -16.11 15.89 -1.12
N THR A 90 -15.13 16.49 -0.43
CA THR A 90 -13.74 16.53 -0.87
C THR A 90 -12.85 15.84 0.17
N VAL A 91 -12.15 14.78 -0.26
CA VAL A 91 -11.07 14.15 0.51
C VAL A 91 -9.74 14.80 0.09
N PRO A 92 -8.86 15.22 1.01
CA PRO A 92 -7.55 15.76 0.65
C PRO A 92 -6.75 14.77 -0.20
N GLU A 93 -6.05 15.25 -1.22
CA GLU A 93 -5.14 14.44 -2.01
C GLU A 93 -3.82 14.21 -1.25
N LEU A 94 -3.27 13.00 -1.38
CA LEU A 94 -1.91 12.67 -0.96
C LEU A 94 -0.94 12.97 -2.10
N ASP A 95 -0.05 13.92 -1.86
CA ASP A 95 1.05 14.22 -2.77
C ASP A 95 1.90 12.97 -3.02
N ALA A 96 2.12 12.66 -4.30
CA ALA A 96 3.08 11.65 -4.70
C ALA A 96 4.48 12.08 -4.22
N SER A 97 5.21 11.16 -3.61
CA SER A 97 6.62 11.37 -3.28
C SER A 97 7.43 10.16 -3.68
N SER A 98 8.63 10.41 -4.21
CA SER A 98 9.68 9.39 -4.41
C SER A 98 10.82 9.56 -3.38
N SER A 99 10.64 10.44 -2.39
CA SER A 99 11.63 10.68 -1.34
C SER A 99 11.73 9.46 -0.44
N GLU A 100 12.96 9.01 -0.19
CA GLU A 100 13.23 7.96 0.78
C GLU A 100 12.62 8.32 2.14
N ASN A 101 12.84 9.54 2.63
CA ASN A 101 12.28 9.94 3.92
C ASN A 101 10.74 10.01 3.95
N ASP A 102 10.05 10.06 2.80
CA ASP A 102 8.59 10.05 2.80
C ASP A 102 8.04 8.64 2.60
N ILE A 103 8.72 7.81 1.81
CA ILE A 103 8.26 6.45 1.52
C ILE A 103 8.66 5.48 2.63
N TRP A 104 9.74 5.76 3.36
CA TRP A 104 10.41 4.74 4.16
C TRP A 104 9.87 4.56 5.58
N HIS A 105 8.82 5.30 5.96
CA HIS A 105 8.24 5.25 7.32
C HIS A 105 6.90 4.51 7.40
N GLY A 106 6.50 3.76 6.37
CA GLY A 106 5.28 2.94 6.39
C GLY A 106 4.18 3.46 5.47
N ILE A 107 2.92 3.14 5.79
CA ILE A 107 1.75 3.55 5.01
C ILE A 107 1.43 5.01 5.31
N ARG A 108 1.35 5.83 4.25
CA ARG A 108 0.94 7.23 4.34
C ARG A 108 -0.50 7.39 3.89
N THR A 109 -1.23 8.27 4.57
CA THR A 109 -2.63 8.58 4.29
C THR A 109 -2.81 10.09 4.15
N SER A 110 -3.66 10.55 3.23
CA SER A 110 -4.02 11.99 3.15
C SER A 110 -5.09 12.39 4.15
N HIS A 111 -5.89 11.43 4.61
CA HIS A 111 -6.99 11.66 5.52
C HIS A 111 -6.98 10.60 6.62
N GLY A 112 -6.91 11.05 7.87
CA GLY A 112 -6.68 10.18 9.02
C GLY A 112 -5.22 9.75 9.17
N ALA A 113 -4.93 9.03 10.25
CA ALA A 113 -3.61 8.53 10.58
C ALA A 113 -3.59 7.00 10.57
N TYR A 114 -2.67 6.42 9.81
CA TYR A 114 -2.49 4.97 9.79
C TYR A 114 -1.86 4.48 11.10
N GLN A 115 -2.51 3.49 11.73
CA GLN A 115 -2.02 2.78 12.89
C GLN A 115 -1.74 1.32 12.54
N VAL A 116 -0.53 0.86 12.88
CA VAL A 116 -0.16 -0.55 12.82
C VAL A 116 -0.89 -1.32 13.91
N ILE A 117 -1.57 -2.40 13.53
CA ILE A 117 -2.20 -3.35 14.46
C ILE A 117 -1.30 -4.58 14.63
N LEU A 118 -0.81 -5.13 13.52
CA LEU A 118 -0.04 -6.37 13.52
C LEU A 118 0.95 -6.37 12.35
N GLN A 119 2.17 -6.84 12.55
CA GLN A 119 3.12 -7.10 11.46
C GLN A 119 3.51 -8.56 11.40
N SER A 120 3.83 -9.06 10.21
CA SER A 120 4.33 -10.42 10.02
C SER A 120 5.48 -10.74 10.97
N GLY A 121 5.38 -11.86 11.69
CA GLY A 121 6.37 -12.31 12.66
C GLY A 121 6.21 -11.73 14.08
N ASP A 122 5.26 -10.84 14.31
CA ASP A 122 4.96 -10.38 15.68
C ASP A 122 4.39 -11.53 16.51
N ALA A 123 4.79 -11.62 17.78
CA ALA A 123 4.30 -12.65 18.70
C ALA A 123 2.83 -12.41 19.07
N LEU A 124 2.02 -13.46 19.04
CA LEU A 124 0.63 -13.42 19.47
C LEU A 124 0.50 -13.84 20.94
N SER A 125 -0.48 -13.29 21.65
CA SER A 125 -0.68 -13.51 23.10
C SER A 125 -0.96 -14.97 23.44
N GLU A 126 -1.73 -15.66 22.60
CA GLU A 126 -2.09 -17.08 22.77
C GLU A 126 -1.05 -18.05 22.17
N GLY A 127 0.10 -17.52 21.73
CA GLY A 127 1.17 -18.28 21.10
C GLY A 127 1.15 -18.23 19.58
N GLY A 128 2.29 -18.60 18.99
CA GLY A 128 2.54 -18.43 17.57
C GLY A 128 2.90 -16.99 17.19
N ILE A 129 2.91 -16.72 15.89
CA ILE A 129 3.25 -15.41 15.32
C ILE A 129 2.28 -15.01 14.22
N ALA A 130 2.15 -13.71 14.00
CA ALA A 130 1.43 -13.14 12.87
C ALA A 130 1.96 -13.68 11.54
N GLY A 131 1.05 -14.19 10.70
CA GLY A 131 1.40 -14.83 9.43
C GLY A 131 2.06 -16.19 9.58
N GLY A 132 2.22 -16.72 10.79
CA GLY A 132 2.71 -18.07 11.00
C GLY A 132 1.76 -19.10 10.41
N ILE A 133 2.28 -19.96 9.54
CA ILE A 133 1.56 -21.12 9.01
C ILE A 133 2.16 -22.37 9.61
N TYR A 134 1.32 -23.23 10.16
CA TYR A 134 1.73 -24.38 10.96
C TYR A 134 1.23 -25.69 10.35
N ALA A 135 2.02 -26.74 10.49
CA ALA A 135 1.68 -28.08 10.04
C ALA A 135 0.53 -28.63 10.89
N ALA A 136 -0.45 -29.28 10.26
CA ALA A 136 -1.63 -29.78 10.95
C ALA A 136 -1.37 -31.05 11.79
N ASP A 137 -0.29 -31.77 11.50
CA ASP A 137 0.07 -33.05 12.14
C ASP A 137 0.88 -32.88 13.42
N ASP A 138 1.86 -31.98 13.42
CA ASP A 138 2.78 -31.79 14.54
C ASP A 138 2.86 -30.35 15.08
N GLY A 139 2.17 -29.40 14.44
CA GLY A 139 2.15 -27.99 14.83
C GLY A 139 3.46 -27.25 14.54
N ASN A 140 4.41 -27.84 13.80
CA ASN A 140 5.64 -27.17 13.45
C ASN A 140 5.36 -25.99 12.50
N GLN A 141 6.06 -24.88 12.73
CA GLN A 141 5.96 -23.72 11.85
C GLN A 141 6.56 -24.05 10.47
N LEU A 142 5.74 -23.98 9.43
CA LEU A 142 6.11 -24.21 8.05
C LEU A 142 6.72 -22.96 7.41
N LEU A 143 6.07 -21.81 7.60
CA LEU A 143 6.53 -20.52 7.07
C LEU A 143 5.93 -19.36 7.86
N VAL A 144 6.48 -18.16 7.62
CA VAL A 144 5.90 -16.88 8.04
C VAL A 144 5.48 -16.15 6.79
N SER A 145 4.17 -16.01 6.60
CA SER A 145 3.58 -15.32 5.48
C SER A 145 3.86 -13.83 5.57
N LYS A 146 4.11 -13.24 4.42
CA LYS A 146 4.24 -11.80 4.23
C LYS A 146 3.09 -11.25 3.39
N LYS A 147 2.01 -12.02 3.28
CA LYS A 147 0.90 -11.73 2.37
C LYS A 147 -0.42 -11.60 3.13
N PRO A 148 -0.55 -10.62 4.04
CA PRO A 148 -1.84 -10.30 4.63
C PRO A 148 -2.78 -9.85 3.51
N ASP A 149 -3.91 -10.53 3.36
CA ASP A 149 -4.87 -10.31 2.29
C ASP A 149 -6.17 -9.78 2.91
N TYR A 150 -7.30 -10.48 2.79
CA TYR A 150 -8.59 -9.99 3.27
C TYR A 150 -8.64 -9.77 4.79
N ASN A 151 -9.21 -8.64 5.20
CA ASN A 151 -9.56 -8.31 6.58
C ASN A 151 -11.07 -8.42 6.79
N ALA A 152 -11.47 -8.94 7.95
CA ALA A 152 -12.85 -8.92 8.42
C ALA A 152 -12.89 -8.54 9.91
N PHE A 153 -13.65 -7.50 10.25
CA PHE A 153 -13.92 -7.14 11.63
C PHE A 153 -15.27 -7.72 12.08
N VAL A 154 -15.28 -8.36 13.25
CA VAL A 154 -16.47 -8.93 13.88
C VAL A 154 -16.65 -8.28 15.26
N PRO A 155 -17.69 -7.44 15.46
CA PRO A 155 -17.90 -6.75 16.73
C PRO A 155 -18.32 -7.72 17.84
N LEU A 156 -17.89 -7.42 19.06
CA LEU A 156 -18.24 -8.14 20.29
C LEU A 156 -19.26 -7.38 21.16
N ASN A 157 -19.57 -6.14 20.79
CA ASN A 157 -20.55 -5.27 21.44
C ASN A 157 -21.32 -4.43 20.43
N ASP A 158 -22.49 -3.94 20.84
CA ASP A 158 -23.46 -3.27 19.96
C ASP A 158 -22.92 -1.99 19.33
N ASP A 159 -22.04 -1.26 20.03
CA ASP A 159 -21.42 -0.04 19.52
C ASP A 159 -20.16 -0.30 18.69
N GLY A 160 -19.74 -1.56 18.53
CA GLY A 160 -18.57 -1.96 17.75
C GLY A 160 -17.22 -1.42 18.24
N SER A 161 -17.13 -0.93 19.49
CA SER A 161 -15.88 -0.45 20.08
C SER A 161 -14.92 -1.58 20.50
N ARG A 162 -15.36 -2.84 20.44
CA ARG A 162 -14.53 -4.02 20.68
C ARG A 162 -14.89 -5.12 19.69
N GLY A 163 -13.89 -5.84 19.19
CA GLY A 163 -14.15 -6.92 18.23
C GLY A 163 -12.93 -7.75 17.89
N TYR A 164 -13.13 -8.77 17.06
CA TYR A 164 -12.06 -9.55 16.46
C TYR A 164 -11.80 -9.09 15.02
N LEU A 165 -10.54 -8.77 14.73
CA LEU A 165 -10.03 -8.63 13.38
C LEU A 165 -9.46 -9.98 12.93
N TYR A 166 -10.03 -10.52 11.86
CA TYR A 166 -9.50 -11.67 11.14
C TYR A 166 -8.77 -11.20 9.89
N THR A 167 -7.53 -11.64 9.72
CA THR A 167 -6.73 -11.37 8.52
C THR A 167 -6.30 -12.66 7.87
N ALA A 168 -6.67 -12.86 6.61
CA ALA A 168 -6.19 -13.98 5.80
C ALA A 168 -4.74 -13.76 5.37
N TRP A 169 -3.98 -14.85 5.24
CA TRP A 169 -2.61 -14.84 4.72
C TRP A 169 -2.52 -15.66 3.43
N GLU A 170 -2.23 -15.00 2.31
CA GLU A 170 -2.31 -15.54 0.96
C GLU A 170 -1.09 -16.43 0.61
N ASP A 171 -1.00 -17.59 1.24
CA ASP A 171 0.00 -18.61 0.92
C ASP A 171 -0.60 -20.00 0.66
N ARG A 172 0.25 -20.97 0.36
CA ARG A 172 -0.14 -22.36 0.09
C ARG A 172 0.78 -23.30 0.89
N PRO A 173 0.35 -23.82 2.06
CA PRO A 173 -0.94 -23.57 2.71
C PRO A 173 -1.14 -22.11 3.17
N ALA A 174 -2.40 -21.68 3.19
CA ALA A 174 -2.82 -20.37 3.69
C ALA A 174 -3.06 -20.42 5.22
N GLY A 175 -3.27 -19.26 5.83
CA GLY A 175 -3.60 -19.15 7.25
C GLY A 175 -4.45 -17.94 7.57
N ILE A 176 -4.85 -17.82 8.84
CA ILE A 176 -5.63 -16.70 9.36
C ILE A 176 -5.01 -16.28 10.70
N SER A 177 -4.79 -14.98 10.87
CA SER A 177 -4.54 -14.40 12.19
C SER A 177 -5.84 -13.82 12.74
N GLN A 178 -6.02 -13.94 14.06
CA GLN A 178 -7.10 -13.30 14.81
C GLN A 178 -6.49 -12.39 15.86
N VAL A 179 -6.90 -11.13 15.89
CA VAL A 179 -6.50 -10.15 16.91
C VAL A 179 -7.75 -9.54 17.51
N GLU A 180 -7.77 -9.41 18.84
CA GLU A 180 -8.81 -8.64 19.52
C GLU A 180 -8.42 -7.16 19.52
N ILE A 181 -9.35 -6.29 19.13
CA ILE A 181 -9.18 -4.84 19.09
C ILE A 181 -10.22 -4.22 20.01
N GLU A 182 -9.78 -3.25 20.80
CA GLU A 182 -10.62 -2.38 21.62
C GLU A 182 -10.19 -0.92 21.37
N TRP A 183 -11.14 -0.07 21.02
CA TRP A 183 -10.88 1.35 20.77
C TRP A 183 -10.93 2.12 22.09
N ASP A 184 -9.96 2.99 22.30
CA ASP A 184 -10.00 3.91 23.43
C ASP A 184 -11.06 5.00 23.18
N SER A 185 -12.18 4.87 23.87
CA SER A 185 -13.27 5.85 23.88
C SER A 185 -12.86 7.29 24.27
N ALA A 186 -11.64 7.53 24.76
CA ALA A 186 -11.11 8.87 25.05
C ALA A 186 -10.40 9.56 23.87
N SER A 187 -10.25 8.90 22.71
CA SER A 187 -9.45 9.40 21.58
C SER A 187 -10.25 9.91 20.38
N SER A 188 -11.52 10.27 20.59
CA SER A 188 -12.41 10.87 19.58
C SER A 188 -12.29 12.39 19.50
#